data_AF-A0A2V9JZ96-F1
#
_entry.id   AF-A0A2V9JZ96-F1
#
_cell.length_a   1.000
_cell.length_b   1.000
_cell.length_c   1.000
_cell.angle_alpha   90.00
_cell.angle_beta   90.00
_cell.angle_gamma   90.00
#
_symmetry.space_group_name_H-M   'P 1'
#
loop_
_entity.id
_entity.type
_entity.pdbx_description
1 polymer ?
#
loop_
_entity_poly.entity_id
_entity_poly.type
_entity_poly.pdbx_seq_one_letter_code
_entity_poly.pdbx_strand_id
1 'polypeptide(L)'
;MKTRTIVFGLVLLSSASVRTSEADAGGRLTGSWRFERNGWIYVHLEGAPDRLGFQHGSLLSAEIADLLRVLKPFLEKTTRHDWKFYREAAERILWPKVDAEFQREIDGIVAGLASRGVKADRWDIVALNAIEELPYYYVPWLDKQKGRPPSTHSPGNCSAFVATGSYTRDGRIVMGHNNWTSYVVGERWNIIFDIKPERGERIVMDGLPGVVTSDDDFGVNSAGLMVTETTITGFELFDPAGSPEFVRARKALQYARTIDDYVRIMLERNNGGYANDWLLGDNKTGEIALFELGLKEHSLRRTRDGYYVGSNFPVDEKLTRLETNFDVNNAASSANARRARWEQLMAEHKGRIDAELAKSLESDAYDVIEKREGPNERSLCGCVDRSARGVPEWDWGKFFPGGTVQAKVMDATMAGKLELLAALGHPCAPDFVAADFLKQHTEYGWMRGLLRDMKTRAWTRFTRDMKEEK
;
A
#
# COMPACT_ATOMS: atom_id res chain seq x y z
N MET A 1 8.40 -29.20 -70.07
CA MET A 1 8.31 -27.71 -70.13
C MET A 1 6.89 -27.26 -69.85
N LYS A 2 6.59 -26.86 -68.60
CA LYS A 2 5.44 -26.01 -68.24
C LYS A 2 5.88 -25.13 -67.07
N THR A 3 6.16 -23.87 -67.39
CA THR A 3 6.61 -22.83 -66.46
C THR A 3 5.41 -22.37 -65.62
N ARG A 4 5.50 -22.47 -64.30
CA ARG A 4 4.53 -21.86 -63.37
C ARG A 4 5.14 -20.59 -62.78
N THR A 5 4.57 -19.46 -63.16
CA THR A 5 4.85 -18.14 -62.59
C THR A 5 4.17 -18.05 -61.22
N ILE A 6 4.94 -17.78 -60.17
CA ILE A 6 4.43 -17.47 -58.83
C ILE A 6 4.49 -15.95 -58.67
N VAL A 7 3.32 -15.33 -58.47
CA VAL A 7 3.18 -13.90 -58.17
C VAL A 7 3.32 -13.72 -56.66
N PHE A 8 4.30 -12.93 -56.24
CA PHE A 8 4.45 -12.47 -54.85
C PHE A 8 3.49 -11.30 -54.59
N GLY A 9 2.49 -11.50 -53.75
CA GLY A 9 1.63 -10.44 -53.23
C GLY A 9 2.31 -9.73 -52.07
N LEU A 10 2.64 -8.44 -52.25
CA LEU A 10 3.18 -7.56 -51.23
C LEU A 10 2.05 -7.18 -50.25
N VAL A 11 2.10 -7.67 -49.01
CA VAL A 11 1.18 -7.24 -47.94
C VAL A 11 1.78 -5.99 -47.29
N LEU A 12 1.23 -4.82 -47.63
CA LEU A 12 1.50 -3.56 -46.94
C LEU A 12 0.80 -3.60 -45.57
N LEU A 13 1.58 -3.79 -44.50
CA LEU A 13 1.15 -3.56 -43.12
C LEU A 13 0.98 -2.06 -42.91
N SER A 14 -0.26 -1.58 -42.98
CA SER A 14 -0.62 -0.23 -42.54
C SER A 14 -0.50 -0.13 -41.02
N SER A 15 0.40 0.71 -40.54
CA SER A 15 0.46 1.15 -39.14
C SER A 15 -0.85 1.89 -38.79
N ALA A 16 -1.74 1.19 -38.09
CA ALA A 16 -2.92 1.82 -37.52
C ALA A 16 -2.49 2.73 -36.36
N SER A 17 -2.39 4.03 -36.61
CA SER A 17 -2.42 5.02 -35.53
C SER A 17 -3.75 4.87 -34.81
N VAL A 18 -3.71 4.52 -33.53
CA VAL A 18 -4.89 4.51 -32.66
C VAL A 18 -5.52 5.90 -32.71
N ARG A 19 -6.69 5.99 -33.36
CA ARG A 19 -7.54 7.18 -33.29
C ARG A 19 -7.92 7.37 -31.82
N THR A 20 -7.57 8.52 -31.27
CA THR A 20 -8.09 9.01 -30.00
C THR A 20 -9.61 8.93 -30.04
N SER A 21 -10.17 7.99 -29.27
CA SER A 21 -11.61 7.80 -29.13
C SER A 21 -12.27 9.10 -28.65
N GLU A 22 -13.56 9.28 -28.98
CA GLU A 22 -14.47 10.30 -28.42
C GLU A 22 -14.47 10.40 -26.86
N ALA A 23 -13.77 9.50 -26.16
CA ALA A 23 -13.60 9.47 -24.70
C ALA A 23 -12.91 10.71 -24.07
N ASP A 24 -12.18 11.53 -24.85
CA ASP A 24 -11.54 12.77 -24.35
C ASP A 24 -12.09 14.05 -24.99
N ALA A 25 -13.41 14.10 -25.25
CA ALA A 25 -14.07 15.26 -25.85
C ALA A 25 -13.89 16.61 -25.10
N GLY A 26 -13.26 16.62 -23.92
CA GLY A 26 -12.98 17.81 -23.11
C GLY A 26 -11.51 18.05 -22.76
N GLY A 27 -10.56 17.31 -23.34
CA GLY A 27 -9.12 17.45 -23.05
C GLY A 27 -8.74 17.15 -21.59
N ARG A 28 -9.56 16.41 -20.85
CA ARG A 28 -9.35 16.09 -19.42
C ARG A 28 -8.13 15.17 -19.21
N LEU A 29 -7.76 14.39 -20.22
CA LEU A 29 -6.56 13.56 -20.20
C LEU A 29 -5.28 14.31 -20.58
N THR A 30 -5.37 15.56 -21.05
CA THR A 30 -4.19 16.37 -21.38
C THR A 30 -3.21 16.38 -20.22
N GLY A 31 -1.92 16.24 -20.50
CA GLY A 31 -0.88 16.27 -19.46
C GLY A 31 -0.76 15.00 -18.61
N SER A 32 -1.70 14.04 -18.68
CA SER A 32 -1.59 12.75 -18.01
C SER A 32 -1.06 11.65 -18.92
N TRP A 33 -0.42 10.63 -18.35
CA TRP A 33 0.04 9.45 -19.09
C TRP A 33 0.25 8.26 -18.16
N ARG A 34 0.31 7.05 -18.74
CA ARG A 34 0.75 5.83 -18.05
C ARG A 34 1.71 5.04 -18.91
N PHE A 35 2.53 4.20 -18.28
CA PHE A 35 3.30 3.14 -18.95
C PHE A 35 3.58 2.00 -17.96
N GLU A 36 4.00 0.85 -18.47
CA GLU A 36 4.34 -0.31 -17.66
C GLU A 36 5.85 -0.56 -17.67
N ARG A 37 6.43 -0.91 -16.51
CA ARG A 37 7.84 -1.26 -16.40
C ARG A 37 8.03 -2.28 -15.29
N ASN A 38 8.58 -3.45 -15.64
CA ASN A 38 8.85 -4.53 -14.68
C ASN A 38 7.62 -4.91 -13.84
N GLY A 39 6.42 -4.89 -14.43
CA GLY A 39 5.15 -5.21 -13.77
C GLY A 39 4.49 -4.04 -13.02
N TRP A 40 5.21 -2.95 -12.78
CA TRP A 40 4.64 -1.72 -12.23
C TRP A 40 3.91 -0.94 -13.31
N ILE A 41 2.84 -0.27 -12.93
CA ILE A 41 2.14 0.72 -13.74
C ILE A 41 2.49 2.09 -13.19
N TYR A 42 3.30 2.83 -13.92
CA TYR A 42 3.55 4.23 -13.59
C TYR A 42 2.41 5.08 -14.16
N VAL A 43 1.87 6.00 -13.37
CA VAL A 43 0.84 6.94 -13.81
C VAL A 43 1.16 8.36 -13.35
N HIS A 44 1.13 9.30 -14.30
CA HIS A 44 1.19 10.72 -14.00
C HIS A 44 -0.19 11.34 -14.09
N LEU A 45 -0.57 12.05 -13.03
CA LEU A 45 -1.84 12.75 -12.88
C LEU A 45 -1.56 14.23 -12.57
N GLU A 46 -2.26 15.15 -13.23
CA GLU A 46 -2.12 16.58 -12.93
C GLU A 46 -3.40 17.42 -13.05
N GLY A 47 -3.51 18.41 -12.16
CA GLY A 47 -4.52 19.47 -12.23
C GLY A 47 -5.46 19.53 -11.02
N ALA A 48 -6.65 20.10 -11.25
CA ALA A 48 -7.70 20.22 -10.24
C ALA A 48 -8.26 18.84 -9.85
N PRO A 49 -8.88 18.70 -8.67
CA PRO A 49 -9.28 17.40 -8.12
C PRO A 49 -10.17 16.55 -9.05
N ASP A 50 -11.18 17.15 -9.68
CA ASP A 50 -12.07 16.45 -10.63
C ASP A 50 -11.32 15.94 -11.87
N ARG A 51 -10.29 16.67 -12.32
CA ARG A 51 -9.43 16.27 -13.43
C ARG A 51 -8.45 15.18 -13.02
N LEU A 52 -7.82 15.29 -11.86
CA LEU A 52 -6.98 14.23 -11.29
C LEU A 52 -7.75 12.92 -11.22
N GLY A 53 -8.95 12.98 -10.64
CA GLY A 53 -9.85 11.85 -10.55
C GLY A 53 -10.20 11.27 -11.91
N PHE A 54 -10.59 12.11 -12.87
CA PHE A 54 -10.92 11.65 -14.22
C PHE A 54 -9.74 10.93 -14.90
N GLN A 55 -8.54 11.48 -14.78
CA GLN A 55 -7.32 10.87 -15.32
C GLN A 55 -7.04 9.53 -14.65
N HIS A 56 -7.12 9.47 -13.32
CA HIS A 56 -6.96 8.23 -12.55
C HIS A 56 -7.94 7.16 -13.03
N GLY A 57 -9.25 7.45 -12.99
CA GLY A 57 -10.29 6.50 -13.37
C GLY A 57 -10.21 6.08 -14.84
N SER A 58 -9.79 6.97 -15.74
CA SER A 58 -9.69 6.65 -17.18
C SER A 58 -8.43 5.84 -17.51
N LEU A 59 -7.28 6.20 -16.95
CA LEU A 59 -5.98 5.55 -17.23
C LEU A 59 -5.86 4.19 -16.53
N LEU A 60 -6.50 4.00 -15.38
CA LEU A 60 -6.47 2.76 -14.59
C LEU A 60 -7.80 1.99 -14.62
N SER A 61 -8.65 2.23 -15.62
CA SER A 61 -10.00 1.67 -15.67
C SER A 61 -10.06 0.13 -15.63
N ALA A 62 -9.12 -0.54 -16.31
CA ALA A 62 -9.04 -2.01 -16.31
C ALA A 62 -8.61 -2.55 -14.95
N GLU A 63 -7.65 -1.89 -14.31
CA GLU A 63 -7.09 -2.28 -13.03
C GLU A 63 -8.10 -2.05 -11.89
N ILE A 64 -8.83 -0.93 -11.91
CA ILE A 64 -9.92 -0.66 -10.95
C ILE A 64 -11.04 -1.71 -11.10
N ALA A 65 -11.41 -2.05 -12.34
CA ALA A 65 -12.42 -3.07 -12.59
C ALA A 65 -12.00 -4.45 -12.08
N ASP A 66 -10.72 -4.84 -12.26
CA ASP A 66 -10.19 -6.10 -11.75
C ASP A 66 -10.14 -6.13 -10.22
N LEU A 67 -9.70 -5.04 -9.58
CA LEU A 67 -9.67 -4.94 -8.12
C LEU A 67 -11.07 -5.07 -7.52
N LEU A 68 -12.06 -4.33 -8.05
CA LEU A 68 -13.46 -4.48 -7.64
C LEU A 68 -14.00 -5.90 -7.89
N ARG A 69 -13.60 -6.56 -8.98
CA ARG A 69 -14.04 -7.93 -9.31
C ARG A 69 -13.56 -8.94 -8.25
N VAL A 70 -12.33 -8.81 -7.75
CA VAL A 70 -11.78 -9.77 -6.78
C VAL A 70 -12.09 -9.43 -5.34
N LEU A 71 -12.15 -8.15 -5.00
CA LEU A 71 -12.36 -7.68 -3.65
C LEU A 71 -13.75 -8.05 -3.13
N LYS A 72 -14.77 -7.94 -3.98
CA LYS A 72 -16.17 -8.24 -3.62
C LYS A 72 -16.36 -9.67 -3.07
N PRO A 73 -16.04 -10.74 -3.82
CA PRO A 73 -16.16 -12.10 -3.30
C PRO A 73 -15.14 -12.42 -2.21
N PHE A 74 -13.97 -11.78 -2.22
CA PHE A 74 -12.97 -11.96 -1.16
C PHE A 74 -13.50 -11.49 0.19
N LEU A 75 -13.97 -10.24 0.28
CA LEU A 75 -14.52 -9.68 1.51
C LEU A 75 -15.79 -10.42 1.94
N GLU A 76 -16.68 -10.78 1.02
CA GLU A 76 -17.87 -11.58 1.35
C GLU A 76 -17.48 -12.90 2.05
N LYS A 77 -16.41 -13.55 1.58
CA LYS A 77 -15.92 -14.78 2.19
C LYS A 77 -15.22 -14.56 3.52
N THR A 78 -14.37 -13.54 3.63
CA THR A 78 -13.49 -13.35 4.80
C THR A 78 -14.19 -12.63 5.96
N THR A 79 -15.14 -11.75 5.67
CA THR A 79 -15.83 -10.94 6.69
C THR A 79 -17.29 -11.29 6.86
N ARG A 80 -17.86 -12.11 5.95
CA ARG A 80 -19.29 -12.47 5.90
C ARG A 80 -20.21 -11.28 5.59
N HIS A 81 -19.66 -10.22 5.02
CA HIS A 81 -20.40 -9.05 4.55
C HIS A 81 -20.28 -8.89 3.04
N ASP A 82 -21.42 -8.75 2.36
CA ASP A 82 -21.44 -8.52 0.92
C ASP A 82 -21.00 -7.09 0.54
N TRP A 83 -20.77 -6.84 -0.74
CA TRP A 83 -20.36 -5.52 -1.21
C TRP A 83 -21.40 -4.43 -0.97
N LYS A 84 -22.69 -4.79 -0.87
CA LYS A 84 -23.76 -3.84 -0.57
C LYS A 84 -23.59 -3.26 0.83
N PHE A 85 -23.24 -4.08 1.82
CA PHE A 85 -22.92 -3.62 3.17
C PHE A 85 -21.81 -2.55 3.16
N TYR A 86 -20.71 -2.79 2.45
CA TYR A 86 -19.60 -1.85 2.37
C TYR A 86 -19.97 -0.54 1.68
N ARG A 87 -20.77 -0.60 0.60
CA ARG A 87 -21.31 0.59 -0.07
C ARG A 87 -22.21 1.41 0.86
N GLU A 88 -23.08 0.76 1.64
CA GLU A 88 -23.94 1.45 2.61
C GLU A 88 -23.12 2.10 3.74
N ALA A 89 -22.07 1.43 4.22
CA ALA A 89 -21.16 1.99 5.22
C ALA A 89 -20.37 3.19 4.65
N ALA A 90 -19.87 3.07 3.42
CA ALA A 90 -19.20 4.15 2.70
C ALA A 90 -20.10 5.39 2.56
N GLU A 91 -21.34 5.22 2.14
CA GLU A 91 -22.32 6.30 2.00
C GLU A 91 -22.68 6.96 3.33
N ARG A 92 -22.95 6.16 4.38
CA ARG A 92 -23.52 6.68 5.64
C ARG A 92 -22.46 7.16 6.62
N ILE A 93 -21.31 6.50 6.65
CA ILE A 93 -20.31 6.68 7.70
C ILE A 93 -19.12 7.47 7.16
N LEU A 94 -18.65 7.19 5.95
CA LEU A 94 -17.42 7.80 5.46
C LEU A 94 -17.70 9.10 4.69
N TRP A 95 -18.54 9.04 3.65
CA TRP A 95 -18.77 10.14 2.71
C TRP A 95 -19.10 11.50 3.35
N PRO A 96 -19.93 11.59 4.41
CA PRO A 96 -20.23 12.87 5.07
C PRO A 96 -19.01 13.56 5.71
N LYS A 97 -17.89 12.85 5.82
CA LYS A 97 -16.65 13.29 6.48
C LYS A 97 -15.47 13.38 5.50
N VAL A 98 -15.71 13.11 4.22
CA VAL A 98 -14.71 13.29 3.16
C VAL A 98 -14.66 14.77 2.78
N ASP A 99 -13.47 15.37 2.82
CA ASP A 99 -13.26 16.76 2.44
C ASP A 99 -13.70 16.99 0.97
N ALA A 100 -14.29 18.16 0.69
CA ALA A 100 -14.87 18.48 -0.62
C ALA A 100 -13.87 18.34 -1.79
N GLU A 101 -12.58 18.52 -1.52
CA GLU A 101 -11.51 18.26 -2.48
C GLU A 101 -11.48 16.79 -2.94
N PHE A 102 -11.42 15.85 -2.00
CA PHE A 102 -11.36 14.42 -2.31
C PHE A 102 -12.72 13.86 -2.75
N GLN A 103 -13.83 14.48 -2.36
CA GLN A 103 -15.13 14.17 -2.95
C GLN A 103 -15.13 14.42 -4.46
N ARG A 104 -14.56 15.55 -4.92
CA ARG A 104 -14.43 15.85 -6.35
C ARG A 104 -13.45 14.93 -7.06
N GLU A 105 -12.34 14.53 -6.41
CA GLU A 105 -11.40 13.56 -6.97
C GLU A 105 -12.06 12.19 -7.15
N ILE A 106 -12.78 11.69 -6.15
CA ILE A 106 -13.54 10.43 -6.23
C ILE A 106 -14.62 10.49 -7.33
N ASP A 107 -15.36 11.59 -7.42
CA ASP A 107 -16.34 11.78 -8.49
C ASP A 107 -15.70 11.85 -9.87
N GLY A 108 -14.50 12.42 -9.95
CA GLY A 108 -13.65 12.37 -11.14
C GLY A 108 -13.32 10.93 -11.53
N ILE A 109 -12.90 10.08 -10.57
CA ILE A 109 -12.60 8.65 -10.82
C ILE A 109 -13.80 7.95 -11.44
N VAL A 110 -15.01 8.15 -10.87
CA VAL A 110 -16.26 7.60 -11.40
C VAL A 110 -16.51 8.05 -12.84
N ALA A 111 -16.34 9.34 -13.13
CA ALA A 111 -16.49 9.86 -14.49
C ALA A 111 -15.43 9.30 -15.46
N GLY A 112 -14.18 9.10 -14.98
CA GLY A 112 -13.10 8.48 -15.73
C GLY A 112 -13.41 7.02 -16.10
N LEU A 113 -13.92 6.23 -15.14
CA LEU A 113 -14.37 4.86 -15.36
C LEU A 113 -15.51 4.79 -16.36
N ALA A 114 -16.51 5.66 -16.23
CA ALA A 114 -17.64 5.74 -17.16
C ALA A 114 -17.18 6.06 -18.58
N SER A 115 -16.16 6.92 -18.76
CA SER A 115 -15.58 7.23 -20.09
C SER A 115 -14.93 6.02 -20.79
N ARG A 116 -14.60 4.98 -20.01
CA ARG A 116 -14.03 3.70 -20.48
C ARG A 116 -15.04 2.56 -20.45
N GLY A 117 -16.32 2.85 -20.17
CA GLY A 117 -17.39 1.86 -20.14
C GLY A 117 -17.37 0.95 -18.91
N VAL A 118 -16.57 1.27 -17.88
CA VAL A 118 -16.55 0.52 -16.61
C VAL A 118 -17.71 0.98 -15.73
N LYS A 119 -18.50 0.02 -15.24
CA LYS A 119 -19.64 0.27 -14.36
C LYS A 119 -19.20 0.21 -12.90
N ALA A 120 -18.93 1.38 -12.33
CA ALA A 120 -18.77 1.60 -10.91
C ALA A 120 -19.32 2.99 -10.58
N ASP A 121 -19.81 3.18 -9.36
CA ASP A 121 -20.28 4.48 -8.89
C ASP A 121 -19.49 4.95 -7.67
N ARG A 122 -19.88 6.12 -7.15
CA ARG A 122 -19.22 6.75 -6.00
C ARG A 122 -19.08 5.79 -4.82
N TRP A 123 -20.08 4.97 -4.54
CA TRP A 123 -20.06 4.09 -3.37
C TRP A 123 -19.12 2.91 -3.55
N ASP A 124 -18.91 2.45 -4.80
CA ASP A 124 -17.82 1.50 -5.07
C ASP A 124 -16.46 2.13 -4.75
N ILE A 125 -16.22 3.37 -5.18
CA ILE A 125 -14.91 4.02 -5.01
C ILE A 125 -14.65 4.44 -3.57
N VAL A 126 -15.65 4.98 -2.86
CA VAL A 126 -15.50 5.31 -1.43
C VAL A 126 -15.27 4.06 -0.59
N ALA A 127 -15.99 2.95 -0.87
CA ALA A 127 -15.74 1.69 -0.18
C ALA A 127 -14.36 1.10 -0.52
N LEU A 128 -13.90 1.26 -1.76
CA LEU A 128 -12.58 0.84 -2.21
C LEU A 128 -11.44 1.61 -1.52
N ASN A 129 -11.63 2.90 -1.25
CA ASN A 129 -10.65 3.72 -0.51
C ASN A 129 -10.62 3.43 1.00
N ALA A 130 -11.48 2.54 1.50
CA ALA A 130 -11.60 2.24 2.92
C ALA A 130 -11.47 0.74 3.17
N ILE A 131 -10.73 0.02 2.32
CA ILE A 131 -10.55 -1.43 2.43
C ILE A 131 -9.69 -1.84 3.62
N GLU A 132 -8.81 -0.96 4.08
CA GLU A 132 -8.04 -1.20 5.31
C GLU A 132 -8.88 -0.87 6.56
N GLU A 133 -9.88 0.00 6.45
CA GLU A 133 -10.68 0.45 7.61
C GLU A 133 -12.00 -0.32 7.80
N LEU A 134 -12.85 -0.39 6.77
CA LEU A 134 -14.21 -0.92 6.93
C LEU A 134 -14.23 -2.41 7.32
N PRO A 135 -13.50 -3.30 6.64
CA PRO A 135 -13.53 -4.74 6.91
C PRO A 135 -12.90 -5.12 8.25
N TYR A 136 -11.91 -4.36 8.71
CA TYR A 136 -11.03 -4.78 9.80
C TYR A 136 -11.14 -3.95 11.07
N TYR A 137 -11.77 -2.77 11.02
CA TYR A 137 -11.98 -1.89 12.17
C TYR A 137 -13.47 -1.61 12.39
N TYR A 138 -14.21 -1.25 11.35
CA TYR A 138 -15.65 -0.97 11.46
C TYR A 138 -16.49 -2.23 11.70
N VAL A 139 -16.28 -3.30 10.93
CA VAL A 139 -17.01 -4.58 11.11
C VAL A 139 -16.87 -5.15 12.54
N PRO A 140 -15.66 -5.32 13.11
CA PRO A 140 -15.54 -5.88 14.45
C PRO A 140 -16.08 -4.94 15.53
N TRP A 141 -15.95 -3.63 15.35
CA TRP A 141 -16.63 -2.64 16.19
C TRP A 141 -18.15 -2.83 16.14
N LEU A 142 -18.73 -2.97 14.95
CA LEU A 142 -20.17 -3.12 14.74
C LEU A 142 -20.70 -4.42 15.36
N ASP A 143 -19.94 -5.50 15.27
CA ASP A 143 -20.27 -6.77 15.93
C ASP A 143 -20.32 -6.61 17.45
N LYS A 144 -19.29 -5.97 18.04
CA LYS A 144 -19.27 -5.65 19.48
C LYS A 144 -20.47 -4.80 19.89
N GLN A 145 -20.83 -3.77 19.12
CA GLN A 145 -22.01 -2.93 19.38
C GLN A 145 -23.33 -3.72 19.33
N LYS A 146 -23.38 -4.81 18.54
CA LYS A 146 -24.53 -5.72 18.45
C LYS A 146 -24.48 -6.85 19.48
N GLY A 147 -23.54 -6.84 20.41
CA GLY A 147 -23.35 -7.90 21.42
C GLY A 147 -22.87 -9.23 20.83
N ARG A 148 -22.18 -9.19 19.68
CA ARG A 148 -21.63 -10.37 19.01
C ARG A 148 -20.11 -10.42 19.16
N PRO A 149 -19.50 -11.62 19.16
CA PRO A 149 -18.06 -11.74 19.00
C PRO A 149 -17.61 -11.09 17.67
N PRO A 150 -16.45 -10.41 17.64
CA PRO A 150 -15.86 -9.89 16.40
C PRO A 150 -15.71 -10.99 15.35
N SER A 151 -16.14 -10.71 14.12
CA SER A 151 -16.01 -11.63 12.98
C SER A 151 -14.69 -11.50 12.21
N THR A 152 -13.98 -10.40 12.42
CA THR A 152 -12.67 -10.07 11.84
C THR A 152 -11.82 -9.35 12.90
N HIS A 153 -10.54 -9.17 12.61
CA HIS A 153 -9.60 -8.45 13.47
C HIS A 153 -8.76 -7.47 12.65
N SER A 154 -8.23 -6.43 13.32
CA SER A 154 -7.24 -5.53 12.73
C SER A 154 -6.01 -6.36 12.32
N PRO A 155 -5.52 -6.23 11.07
CA PRO A 155 -4.40 -7.02 10.58
C PRO A 155 -3.07 -6.54 11.19
N GLY A 156 -1.99 -7.27 10.88
CA GLY A 156 -0.63 -6.75 10.99
C GLY A 156 0.02 -6.80 9.62
N ASN A 157 0.09 -5.65 8.96
CA ASN A 157 0.62 -5.51 7.61
C ASN A 157 1.97 -4.78 7.62
N CYS A 158 2.92 -5.31 6.87
CA CYS A 158 4.17 -4.67 6.49
C CYS A 158 5.34 -4.77 7.48
N SER A 159 6.53 -4.51 6.94
CA SER A 159 7.78 -4.30 7.68
C SER A 159 8.47 -3.06 7.11
N ALA A 160 8.97 -2.16 7.96
CA ALA A 160 9.57 -0.90 7.53
C ALA A 160 10.70 -0.43 8.46
N PHE A 161 11.53 0.48 7.96
CA PHE A 161 12.45 1.25 8.79
C PHE A 161 12.69 2.66 8.24
N VAL A 162 13.13 3.55 9.14
CA VAL A 162 13.72 4.85 8.79
C VAL A 162 14.95 5.08 9.66
N ALA A 163 16.09 5.45 9.06
CA ALA A 163 17.36 5.67 9.74
C ALA A 163 18.01 6.97 9.28
N THR A 164 18.80 7.60 10.15
CA THR A 164 19.54 8.85 9.87
C THR A 164 20.79 8.96 10.74
N GLY A 165 21.66 9.94 10.47
CA GLY A 165 22.84 10.20 11.29
C GLY A 165 23.81 9.01 11.33
N SER A 166 24.29 8.64 12.52
CA SER A 166 25.32 7.63 12.73
C SER A 166 24.94 6.21 12.29
N TYR A 167 23.68 5.96 11.94
CA TYR A 167 23.21 4.68 11.39
C TYR A 167 23.40 4.58 9.88
N THR A 168 23.42 5.71 9.18
CA THR A 168 23.44 5.78 7.72
C THR A 168 24.82 6.11 7.19
N ARG A 169 25.12 5.65 5.98
CA ARG A 169 26.47 5.73 5.38
C ARG A 169 26.96 7.17 5.20
N ASP A 170 26.07 8.10 4.89
CA ASP A 170 26.40 9.50 4.65
C ASP A 170 25.73 10.48 5.64
N GLY A 171 25.15 9.94 6.72
CA GLY A 171 24.46 10.71 7.75
C GLY A 171 23.07 11.21 7.36
N ARG A 172 22.57 10.92 6.16
CA ARG A 172 21.25 11.37 5.67
C ARG A 172 20.22 10.25 5.73
N ILE A 173 18.94 10.63 5.64
CA ILE A 173 17.82 9.71 5.82
C ILE A 173 17.85 8.59 4.77
N VAL A 174 17.63 7.35 5.24
CA VAL A 174 17.30 6.17 4.43
C VAL A 174 16.04 5.54 4.99
N MET A 175 15.10 5.17 4.11
CA MET A 175 13.80 4.61 4.44
C MET A 175 13.52 3.38 3.58
N GLY A 176 12.94 2.34 4.17
CA GLY A 176 12.51 1.11 3.51
C GLY A 176 11.13 0.68 4.00
N HIS A 177 10.40 -0.02 3.12
CA HIS A 177 9.09 -0.58 3.41
C HIS A 177 8.77 -1.76 2.50
N ASN A 178 8.24 -2.84 3.05
CA ASN A 178 7.65 -3.93 2.28
C ASN A 178 6.19 -4.17 2.68
N ASN A 179 5.31 -4.21 1.69
CA ASN A 179 3.87 -4.39 1.89
C ASN A 179 3.56 -5.84 2.22
N TRP A 180 2.94 -6.11 3.38
CA TRP A 180 2.27 -7.40 3.58
C TRP A 180 0.77 -7.26 3.48
N THR A 181 0.16 -8.12 2.67
CA THR A 181 -1.30 -8.22 2.61
C THR A 181 -1.69 -9.59 2.04
N SER A 182 -2.99 -9.87 1.91
CA SER A 182 -3.44 -11.03 1.14
C SER A 182 -3.06 -10.88 -0.32
N TYR A 183 -2.56 -11.95 -0.95
CA TYR A 183 -2.17 -11.91 -2.36
C TYR A 183 -3.35 -11.53 -3.27
N VAL A 184 -4.59 -11.87 -2.91
CA VAL A 184 -5.79 -11.46 -3.67
C VAL A 184 -5.85 -9.94 -3.87
N VAL A 185 -5.46 -9.14 -2.87
CA VAL A 185 -5.41 -7.67 -2.99
C VAL A 185 -4.02 -7.23 -3.42
N GLY A 186 -2.99 -7.68 -2.70
CA GLY A 186 -1.61 -7.22 -2.84
C GLY A 186 -0.98 -7.46 -4.21
N GLU A 187 -1.41 -8.49 -4.93
CA GLU A 187 -0.99 -8.70 -6.31
C GLU A 187 -1.27 -7.47 -7.17
N ARG A 188 -2.31 -6.68 -6.87
CA ARG A 188 -2.78 -5.46 -7.58
C ARG A 188 -2.20 -4.16 -7.01
N TRP A 189 -1.36 -4.25 -5.98
CA TRP A 189 -0.66 -3.11 -5.39
C TRP A 189 0.59 -2.72 -6.20
N ASN A 190 0.37 -2.47 -7.49
CA ASN A 190 1.44 -2.34 -8.48
C ASN A 190 1.41 -1.01 -9.22
N ILE A 191 0.84 0.04 -8.60
CA ILE A 191 0.82 1.39 -9.17
C ILE A 191 1.92 2.25 -8.53
N ILE A 192 2.64 3.01 -9.34
CA ILE A 192 3.44 4.15 -8.88
C ILE A 192 2.77 5.42 -9.39
N PHE A 193 2.29 6.24 -8.46
CA PHE A 193 1.65 7.51 -8.74
C PHE A 193 2.67 8.65 -8.70
N ASP A 194 2.65 9.48 -9.74
CA ASP A 194 3.21 10.82 -9.74
C ASP A 194 2.05 11.81 -9.87
N ILE A 195 1.74 12.50 -8.77
CA ILE A 195 0.56 13.33 -8.64
C ILE A 195 1.00 14.77 -8.49
N LYS A 196 0.61 15.61 -9.45
CA LYS A 196 0.85 17.05 -9.45
C LYS A 196 -0.50 17.77 -9.25
N PRO A 197 -0.95 17.93 -8.01
CA PRO A 197 -2.21 18.61 -7.75
C PRO A 197 -2.12 20.10 -8.05
N GLU A 198 -3.26 20.72 -8.33
CA GLU A 198 -3.37 22.18 -8.47
C GLU A 198 -2.98 22.91 -7.17
N ARG A 199 -3.21 22.28 -6.01
CA ARG A 199 -2.92 22.83 -4.68
C ARG A 199 -2.23 21.80 -3.79
N GLY A 200 -1.34 22.29 -2.93
CA GLY A 200 -0.49 21.43 -2.11
C GLY A 200 0.80 21.04 -2.82
N GLU A 201 1.44 20.01 -2.31
CA GLU A 201 2.71 19.48 -2.77
C GLU A 201 2.51 18.41 -3.85
N ARG A 202 3.48 18.31 -4.76
CA ARG A 202 3.57 17.18 -5.70
C ARG A 202 3.98 15.93 -4.93
N ILE A 203 3.41 14.78 -5.28
CA ILE A 203 3.60 13.51 -4.56
C ILE A 203 4.15 12.47 -5.53
N VAL A 204 5.11 11.67 -5.05
CA VAL A 204 5.40 10.36 -5.64
C VAL A 204 5.17 9.31 -4.55
N MET A 205 4.32 8.32 -4.84
CA MET A 205 3.95 7.27 -3.91
C MET A 205 3.60 5.99 -4.67
N ASP A 206 3.63 4.84 -4.00
CA ASP A 206 2.97 3.65 -4.50
C ASP A 206 1.45 3.70 -4.25
N GLY A 207 0.70 2.71 -4.73
CA GLY A 207 -0.69 2.58 -4.33
C GLY A 207 -1.50 1.54 -5.10
N LEU A 208 -2.81 1.56 -4.85
CA LEU A 208 -3.82 0.75 -5.51
C LEU A 208 -4.60 1.53 -6.58
N PRO A 209 -5.06 0.85 -7.64
CA PRO A 209 -5.91 1.46 -8.64
C PRO A 209 -7.28 1.85 -8.04
N GLY A 210 -7.66 3.12 -8.14
CA GLY A 210 -8.92 3.68 -7.65
C GLY A 210 -8.86 4.22 -6.22
N VAL A 211 -7.71 4.12 -5.56
CA VAL A 211 -7.47 4.64 -4.20
C VAL A 211 -6.71 5.96 -4.30
N VAL A 212 -7.13 6.98 -3.56
CA VAL A 212 -6.58 8.35 -3.63
C VAL A 212 -5.35 8.53 -2.74
N THR A 213 -5.13 7.66 -1.75
CA THR A 213 -3.87 7.56 -0.99
C THR A 213 -3.11 6.30 -1.42
N SER A 214 -1.97 6.00 -0.77
CA SER A 214 -1.25 4.77 -1.06
C SER A 214 -1.95 3.53 -0.48
N ASP A 215 -2.49 3.61 0.74
CA ASP A 215 -3.10 2.54 1.56
C ASP A 215 -2.07 1.46 2.01
N ASP A 216 -0.90 1.35 1.37
CA ASP A 216 0.30 0.66 1.90
C ASP A 216 1.24 1.66 2.58
N ASP A 217 1.12 2.90 2.16
CA ASP A 217 1.85 4.09 2.54
C ASP A 217 3.37 3.97 2.40
N PHE A 218 3.85 4.27 1.19
CA PHE A 218 5.21 4.72 0.94
C PHE A 218 5.22 5.89 -0.02
N GLY A 219 5.57 7.07 0.48
CA GLY A 219 5.46 8.30 -0.31
C GLY A 219 6.45 9.38 0.07
N VAL A 220 6.66 10.30 -0.86
CA VAL A 220 7.40 11.54 -0.65
C VAL A 220 6.70 12.69 -1.36
N ASN A 221 6.70 13.86 -0.73
CA ASN A 221 6.15 15.08 -1.32
C ASN A 221 7.22 16.14 -1.64
N SER A 222 6.87 17.15 -2.45
CA SER A 222 7.81 18.19 -2.89
C SER A 222 8.33 19.11 -1.78
N ALA A 223 7.73 19.08 -0.59
CA ALA A 223 8.26 19.75 0.59
C ALA A 223 9.37 18.94 1.30
N GLY A 224 9.66 17.72 0.84
CA GLY A 224 10.68 16.84 1.38
C GLY A 224 10.21 15.97 2.54
N LEU A 225 8.89 15.85 2.76
CA LEU A 225 8.34 14.92 3.74
C LEU A 225 8.32 13.51 3.13
N MET A 226 8.95 12.57 3.81
CA MET A 226 8.97 11.13 3.52
C MET A 226 8.06 10.43 4.51
N VAL A 227 7.22 9.52 4.03
CA VAL A 227 6.17 8.86 4.82
C VAL A 227 6.18 7.36 4.52
N THR A 228 6.24 6.55 5.56
CA THR A 228 5.86 5.13 5.51
C THR A 228 5.18 4.72 6.81
N GLU A 229 4.57 3.53 6.85
CA GLU A 229 3.93 3.02 8.05
C GLU A 229 4.10 1.50 8.24
N THR A 230 3.70 0.99 9.41
CA THR A 230 3.26 -0.41 9.56
C THR A 230 2.06 -0.49 10.49
N THR A 231 1.07 -1.32 10.16
CA THR A 231 -0.19 -1.40 10.90
C THR A 231 -0.02 -1.95 12.32
N ILE A 232 -0.64 -1.34 13.32
CA ILE A 232 -0.58 -1.84 14.70
C ILE A 232 -1.55 -3.03 14.86
N THR A 233 -0.97 -4.22 15.06
CA THR A 233 -1.78 -5.44 15.21
C THR A 233 -2.55 -5.48 16.52
N GLY A 234 -3.69 -6.17 16.52
CA GLY A 234 -4.48 -6.39 17.73
C GLY A 234 -5.20 -5.15 18.23
N PHE A 235 -5.26 -4.09 17.43
CA PHE A 235 -6.04 -2.89 17.71
C PHE A 235 -7.55 -3.18 17.72
N GLU A 236 -8.30 -2.58 18.66
CA GLU A 236 -9.69 -2.99 18.93
C GLU A 236 -10.74 -1.86 18.88
N LEU A 237 -10.34 -0.64 18.50
CA LEU A 237 -11.20 0.54 18.57
C LEU A 237 -11.60 1.05 17.19
N PHE A 238 -12.70 1.81 17.13
CA PHE A 238 -13.15 2.54 15.95
C PHE A 238 -14.18 3.59 16.38
N ASP A 239 -14.17 4.77 15.77
CA ASP A 239 -15.19 5.81 15.94
C ASP A 239 -15.84 6.18 14.59
N PRO A 240 -17.10 5.75 14.32
CA PRO A 240 -17.79 6.10 13.07
C PRO A 240 -18.11 7.61 12.94
N ALA A 241 -17.86 8.43 13.96
CA ALA A 241 -18.00 9.89 13.91
C ALA A 241 -16.72 10.63 13.46
N GLY A 242 -15.56 9.95 13.48
CA GLY A 242 -14.28 10.45 13.00
C GLY A 242 -14.13 10.39 11.47
N SER A 243 -13.21 11.19 10.94
CA SER A 243 -12.81 11.21 9.54
C SER A 243 -12.05 9.95 9.14
N PRO A 244 -12.34 9.36 7.97
CA PRO A 244 -11.64 8.17 7.47
C PRO A 244 -10.15 8.42 7.31
N GLU A 245 -9.37 7.37 7.49
CA GLU A 245 -7.92 7.37 7.38
C GLU A 245 -7.47 7.84 6.00
N PHE A 246 -8.03 7.31 4.90
CA PHE A 246 -7.56 7.66 3.55
C PHE A 246 -7.64 9.16 3.24
N VAL A 247 -8.60 9.86 3.86
CA VAL A 247 -8.73 11.33 3.76
C VAL A 247 -7.62 12.01 4.54
N ARG A 248 -7.35 11.54 5.76
CA ARG A 248 -6.30 12.10 6.63
C ARG A 248 -4.92 11.85 6.01
N ALA A 249 -4.60 10.63 5.59
CA ALA A 249 -3.33 10.29 4.96
C ALA A 249 -3.11 11.04 3.65
N ARG A 250 -4.08 11.03 2.73
CA ARG A 250 -3.93 11.81 1.48
C ARG A 250 -3.73 13.29 1.76
N LYS A 251 -4.50 13.88 2.67
CA LYS A 251 -4.35 15.29 3.05
C LYS A 251 -2.99 15.57 3.68
N ALA A 252 -2.52 14.69 4.56
CA ALA A 252 -1.23 14.83 5.22
C ALA A 252 -0.10 14.75 4.19
N LEU A 253 -0.08 13.75 3.33
CA LEU A 253 0.96 13.62 2.29
C LEU A 253 0.93 14.78 1.28
N GLN A 254 -0.26 15.30 0.93
CA GLN A 254 -0.40 16.40 -0.02
C GLN A 254 -0.08 17.78 0.58
N TYR A 255 -0.39 18.03 1.85
CA TYR A 255 -0.33 19.39 2.43
C TYR A 255 0.70 19.56 3.56
N ALA A 256 1.18 18.49 4.18
CA ALA A 256 2.16 18.60 5.25
C ALA A 256 3.53 18.98 4.69
N ARG A 257 4.17 19.97 5.31
CA ARG A 257 5.53 20.39 4.96
C ARG A 257 6.54 20.02 6.03
N THR A 258 6.07 19.52 7.17
CA THR A 258 6.87 19.15 8.34
C THR A 258 6.26 17.93 9.01
N ILE A 259 7.01 17.25 9.86
CA ILE A 259 6.49 16.18 10.73
C ILE A 259 5.31 16.70 11.59
N ASP A 260 5.38 17.93 12.10
CA ASP A 260 4.32 18.49 12.94
C ASP A 260 3.04 18.78 12.15
N ASP A 261 3.15 19.22 10.90
CA ASP A 261 1.99 19.35 10.01
C ASP A 261 1.35 17.99 9.76
N TYR A 262 2.16 16.96 9.53
CA TYR A 262 1.67 15.60 9.30
C TYR A 262 0.89 15.10 10.52
N VAL A 263 1.49 15.16 11.71
CA VAL A 263 0.87 14.76 12.98
C VAL A 263 -0.43 15.54 13.23
N ARG A 264 -0.41 16.87 13.04
CA ARG A 264 -1.59 17.71 13.24
C ARG A 264 -2.74 17.32 12.31
N ILE A 265 -2.46 17.06 11.03
CA ILE A 265 -3.48 16.64 10.05
C ILE A 265 -4.00 15.24 10.39
N MET A 266 -3.12 14.30 10.72
CA MET A 266 -3.51 12.92 11.00
C MET A 266 -4.33 12.77 12.29
N LEU A 267 -4.14 13.64 13.28
CA LEU A 267 -4.95 13.69 14.50
C LEU A 267 -6.32 14.34 14.30
N GLU A 268 -6.52 15.09 13.21
CA GLU A 268 -7.76 15.84 12.99
C GLU A 268 -8.95 14.88 12.82
N ARG A 269 -9.82 14.85 13.82
CA ARG A 269 -11.03 14.01 13.86
C ARG A 269 -10.74 12.53 13.59
N ASN A 270 -9.62 12.01 14.07
CA ASN A 270 -9.24 10.62 13.90
C ASN A 270 -10.38 9.63 14.27
N ASN A 271 -10.63 8.64 13.42
CA ASN A 271 -11.61 7.58 13.65
C ASN A 271 -11.00 6.27 14.17
N GLY A 272 -9.67 6.19 14.29
CA GLY A 272 -8.96 4.99 14.71
C GLY A 272 -8.98 3.84 13.70
N GLY A 273 -9.57 4.05 12.52
CA GLY A 273 -9.43 3.11 11.40
C GLY A 273 -8.00 3.14 10.90
N TYR A 274 -7.47 1.96 10.56
CA TYR A 274 -6.10 1.78 10.08
C TYR A 274 -5.06 2.43 11.01
N ALA A 275 -5.09 1.98 12.27
CA ALA A 275 -4.18 2.43 13.32
C ALA A 275 -2.76 1.91 13.06
N ASN A 276 -1.80 2.84 12.92
CA ASN A 276 -0.47 2.54 12.36
C ASN A 276 0.67 3.18 13.18
N ASP A 277 1.83 2.56 13.09
CA ASP A 277 3.13 3.15 13.40
C ASP A 277 3.60 3.94 12.17
N TRP A 278 3.52 5.27 12.19
CA TRP A 278 3.97 6.11 11.08
C TRP A 278 5.46 6.46 11.23
N LEU A 279 6.29 6.02 10.28
CA LEU A 279 7.72 6.29 10.22
C LEU A 279 7.95 7.45 9.24
N LEU A 280 8.32 8.60 9.78
CA LEU A 280 8.40 9.86 9.05
C LEU A 280 9.84 10.33 8.89
N GLY A 281 10.13 11.01 7.79
CA GLY A 281 11.40 11.70 7.56
C GLY A 281 11.19 13.12 7.04
N ASP A 282 11.88 14.10 7.61
CA ASP A 282 11.99 15.45 7.04
C ASP A 282 13.36 15.60 6.37
N ASN A 283 13.38 15.46 5.04
CA ASN A 283 14.61 15.48 4.25
C ASN A 283 15.34 16.83 4.29
N LYS A 284 14.69 17.92 4.71
CA LYS A 284 15.34 19.24 4.83
C LYS A 284 16.17 19.35 6.09
N THR A 285 15.76 18.67 7.16
CA THR A 285 16.36 18.80 8.48
C THR A 285 17.18 17.58 8.89
N GLY A 286 16.98 16.43 8.22
CA GLY A 286 17.56 15.15 8.57
C GLY A 286 16.88 14.48 9.79
N GLU A 287 15.77 15.06 10.26
CA GLU A 287 14.99 14.53 11.38
C GLU A 287 14.08 13.39 10.92
N ILE A 288 14.02 12.35 11.75
CA ILE A 288 13.12 11.22 11.58
C ILE A 288 12.19 11.13 12.80
N ALA A 289 11.01 10.54 12.62
CA ALA A 289 10.07 10.32 13.70
C ALA A 289 9.35 8.98 13.60
N LEU A 290 8.95 8.46 14.77
CA LEU A 290 7.94 7.41 14.92
C LEU A 290 6.72 8.06 15.55
N PHE A 291 5.62 8.09 14.81
CA PHE A 291 4.32 8.60 15.23
C PHE A 291 3.33 7.44 15.32
N GLU A 292 3.08 6.96 16.53
CA GLU A 292 2.07 5.93 16.76
C GLU A 292 0.71 6.58 16.88
N LEU A 293 -0.26 6.13 16.07
CA LEU A 293 -1.61 6.69 16.05
C LEU A 293 -2.65 5.60 16.28
N GLY A 294 -3.11 5.50 17.54
CA GLY A 294 -4.34 4.81 17.91
C GLY A 294 -5.56 5.72 17.76
N LEU A 295 -6.70 5.38 18.38
CA LEU A 295 -7.91 6.21 18.40
C LEU A 295 -7.81 7.34 19.43
N LYS A 296 -7.50 7.00 20.69
CA LYS A 296 -7.46 7.94 21.82
C LYS A 296 -6.03 8.26 22.23
N GLU A 297 -5.14 7.29 22.10
CA GLU A 297 -3.71 7.43 22.41
C GLU A 297 -2.88 7.65 21.15
N HIS A 298 -1.87 8.49 21.27
CA HIS A 298 -0.83 8.68 20.25
C HIS A 298 0.50 9.01 20.92
N SER A 299 1.60 8.72 20.22
CA SER A 299 2.96 9.00 20.70
C SER A 299 3.79 9.57 19.56
N LEU A 300 4.74 10.47 19.86
CA LEU A 300 5.68 11.03 18.87
C LEU A 300 7.10 10.97 19.42
N ARG A 301 7.93 10.13 18.81
CA ARG A 301 9.37 10.03 19.10
C ARG A 301 10.16 10.61 17.93
N ARG A 302 11.20 11.39 18.22
CA ARG A 302 11.99 12.12 17.23
C ARG A 302 13.48 11.94 17.47
N THR A 303 14.26 11.89 16.40
CA THR A 303 15.73 11.97 16.47
C THR A 303 16.33 12.49 15.16
N ARG A 304 17.56 13.02 15.24
CA ARG A 304 18.43 13.32 14.07
C ARG A 304 19.64 12.38 13.99
N ASP A 305 19.74 11.43 14.90
CA ASP A 305 20.79 10.43 14.94
C ASP A 305 20.22 9.14 15.55
N GLY A 306 19.87 8.17 14.70
CA GLY A 306 19.15 6.98 15.13
C GLY A 306 18.36 6.30 14.04
N TYR A 307 17.45 5.43 14.45
CA TYR A 307 16.50 4.74 13.59
C TYR A 307 15.17 4.51 14.31
N TYR A 308 14.15 4.23 13.52
CA TYR A 308 12.90 3.59 13.94
C TYR A 308 12.59 2.43 13.00
N VAL A 309 12.00 1.37 13.53
CA VAL A 309 11.58 0.19 12.78
C VAL A 309 10.14 -0.14 13.11
N GLY A 310 9.42 -0.66 12.12
CA GLY A 310 8.03 -1.09 12.22
C GLY A 310 7.91 -2.50 11.68
N SER A 311 7.14 -3.33 12.39
CA SER A 311 6.74 -4.67 11.94
C SER A 311 5.51 -5.12 12.74
N ASN A 312 4.56 -4.20 12.89
CA ASN A 312 3.23 -4.40 13.50
C ASN A 312 3.13 -4.48 15.02
N PHE A 313 4.17 -4.08 15.75
CA PHE A 313 4.15 -4.06 17.20
C PHE A 313 3.97 -2.62 17.71
N PRO A 314 3.03 -2.36 18.64
CA PRO A 314 2.98 -1.06 19.29
C PRO A 314 4.20 -0.86 20.19
N VAL A 315 4.60 0.39 20.36
CA VAL A 315 5.83 0.83 21.04
C VAL A 315 5.51 1.67 22.29
N ASP A 316 4.41 2.42 22.30
CA ASP A 316 3.92 3.16 23.46
C ASP A 316 3.13 2.25 24.40
N GLU A 317 3.52 2.26 25.68
CA GLU A 317 2.93 1.38 26.70
C GLU A 317 1.44 1.68 26.95
N LYS A 318 1.02 2.94 26.79
CA LYS A 318 -0.35 3.35 27.07
C LYS A 318 -1.25 2.95 25.90
N LEU A 319 -0.83 3.20 24.65
CA LEU A 319 -1.52 2.71 23.45
C LEU A 319 -1.64 1.18 23.49
N THR A 320 -0.52 0.48 23.71
CA THR A 320 -0.48 -0.99 23.78
C THR A 320 -1.51 -1.51 24.78
N ARG A 321 -1.53 -0.96 26.00
CA ARG A 321 -2.41 -1.44 27.07
C ARG A 321 -3.88 -1.06 26.89
N LEU A 322 -4.17 0.13 26.36
CA LEU A 322 -5.53 0.68 26.35
C LEU A 322 -6.31 0.40 25.08
N GLU A 323 -5.62 0.14 23.96
CA GLU A 323 -6.27 0.08 22.63
C GLU A 323 -5.98 -1.18 21.84
N THR A 324 -5.07 -2.02 22.33
CA THR A 324 -4.71 -3.29 21.69
C THR A 324 -4.87 -4.47 22.63
N ASN A 325 -4.95 -5.67 22.07
CA ASN A 325 -4.81 -6.94 22.77
C ASN A 325 -3.42 -7.59 22.56
N PHE A 326 -2.42 -6.80 22.13
CA PHE A 326 -1.10 -7.29 21.76
C PHE A 326 -0.32 -7.87 22.96
N ASP A 327 0.18 -9.10 22.82
CA ASP A 327 1.05 -9.72 23.82
C ASP A 327 2.52 -9.41 23.53
N VAL A 328 3.06 -8.41 24.24
CA VAL A 328 4.46 -8.01 24.17
C VAL A 328 5.45 -9.09 24.62
N ASN A 329 5.01 -10.10 25.37
CA ASN A 329 5.88 -11.15 25.91
C ASN A 329 5.93 -12.40 25.02
N ASN A 330 5.04 -12.51 24.04
CA ASN A 330 5.06 -13.60 23.08
C ASN A 330 6.15 -13.36 22.02
N ALA A 331 7.40 -13.69 22.35
CA ALA A 331 8.53 -13.56 21.43
C ALA A 331 8.34 -14.34 20.12
N ALA A 332 7.45 -15.35 20.11
CA ALA A 332 7.19 -16.19 18.97
C ALA A 332 6.06 -15.66 18.05
N SER A 333 5.40 -14.55 18.39
CA SER A 333 4.46 -13.89 17.47
C SER A 333 5.20 -13.34 16.25
N SER A 334 4.49 -13.17 15.13
CA SER A 334 5.08 -12.63 13.90
C SER A 334 5.74 -11.27 14.15
N ALA A 335 4.99 -10.35 14.77
CA ALA A 335 5.45 -8.98 15.00
C ALA A 335 6.66 -8.91 15.94
N ASN A 336 6.67 -9.67 17.05
CA ASN A 336 7.80 -9.65 18.00
C ASN A 336 9.05 -10.33 17.42
N ALA A 337 8.91 -11.39 16.63
CA ALA A 337 10.04 -12.02 15.95
C ALA A 337 10.67 -11.07 14.93
N ARG A 338 9.85 -10.41 14.11
CA ARG A 338 10.32 -9.41 13.14
C ARG A 338 10.94 -8.20 13.80
N ARG A 339 10.39 -7.72 14.93
CA ARG A 339 11.02 -6.69 15.76
C ARG A 339 12.43 -7.09 16.19
N ALA A 340 12.58 -8.28 16.76
CA ALA A 340 13.91 -8.78 17.15
C ALA A 340 14.87 -8.87 15.96
N ARG A 341 14.38 -9.24 14.77
CA ARG A 341 15.19 -9.25 13.55
C ARG A 341 15.60 -7.84 13.12
N TRP A 342 14.69 -6.88 13.15
CA TRP A 342 14.99 -5.49 12.85
C TRP A 342 16.08 -4.93 13.77
N GLU A 343 15.94 -5.11 15.08
CA GLU A 343 16.92 -4.62 16.06
C GLU A 343 18.30 -5.26 15.85
N GLN A 344 18.34 -6.55 15.53
CA GLN A 344 19.59 -7.23 15.15
C GLN A 344 20.23 -6.57 13.92
N LEU A 345 19.47 -6.37 12.85
CA LEU A 345 19.98 -5.81 11.60
C LEU A 345 20.43 -4.35 11.76
N MET A 346 19.68 -3.53 12.51
CA MET A 346 20.06 -2.14 12.78
C MET A 346 21.37 -2.05 13.57
N ALA A 347 21.57 -2.94 14.55
CA ALA A 347 22.82 -3.04 15.30
C ALA A 347 23.99 -3.51 14.42
N GLU A 348 23.78 -4.55 13.62
CA GLU A 348 24.80 -5.11 12.72
C GLU A 348 25.25 -4.10 11.66
N HIS A 349 24.33 -3.30 11.14
CA HIS A 349 24.56 -2.41 9.99
C HIS A 349 24.75 -0.93 10.36
N LYS A 350 24.89 -0.60 11.64
CA LYS A 350 25.14 0.77 12.08
C LYS A 350 26.31 1.44 11.32
N GLY A 351 26.06 2.63 10.80
CA GLY A 351 26.99 3.46 10.03
C GLY A 351 27.16 3.03 8.57
N ARG A 352 26.42 2.01 8.11
CA ARG A 352 26.56 1.44 6.76
C ARG A 352 25.27 1.49 5.95
N ILE A 353 24.14 1.87 6.54
CA ILE A 353 22.84 1.86 5.86
C ILE A 353 22.85 2.88 4.72
N ASP A 354 22.71 2.38 3.49
CA ASP A 354 22.46 3.13 2.27
C ASP A 354 21.31 2.49 1.49
N ALA A 355 20.92 3.05 0.34
CA ALA A 355 19.79 2.56 -0.43
C ALA A 355 19.97 1.12 -0.95
N GLU A 356 21.20 0.65 -1.23
CA GLU A 356 21.42 -0.72 -1.67
C GLU A 356 21.31 -1.70 -0.50
N LEU A 357 21.86 -1.35 0.65
CA LEU A 357 21.66 -2.15 1.85
C LEU A 357 20.19 -2.18 2.28
N ALA A 358 19.47 -1.06 2.17
CA ALA A 358 18.04 -1.00 2.44
C ALA A 358 17.23 -2.05 1.65
N LYS A 359 17.56 -2.28 0.38
CA LYS A 359 16.92 -3.34 -0.43
C LYS A 359 17.12 -4.72 0.20
N SER A 360 18.33 -5.01 0.65
CA SER A 360 18.65 -6.28 1.29
C SER A 360 17.92 -6.45 2.62
N LEU A 361 17.78 -5.37 3.41
CA LEU A 361 17.04 -5.37 4.66
C LEU A 361 15.54 -5.65 4.43
N GLU A 362 14.93 -4.97 3.46
CA GLU A 362 13.53 -5.20 3.07
C GLU A 362 13.29 -6.56 2.40
N SER A 363 14.37 -7.25 2.02
CA SER A 363 14.36 -8.60 1.45
C SER A 363 14.83 -9.67 2.46
N ASP A 364 14.95 -9.33 3.75
CA ASP A 364 15.47 -10.25 4.75
C ASP A 364 14.49 -11.40 5.03
N ALA A 365 15.00 -12.63 4.90
CA ALA A 365 14.23 -13.86 4.93
C ALA A 365 14.52 -14.71 6.18
N TYR A 366 15.18 -14.15 7.20
CA TYR A 366 15.68 -14.92 8.33
C TYR A 366 14.68 -14.96 9.48
N ASP A 367 14.39 -16.17 9.99
CA ASP A 367 13.56 -16.37 11.18
C ASP A 367 14.44 -16.43 12.42
N VAL A 368 14.38 -15.39 13.24
CA VAL A 368 15.21 -15.26 14.46
C VAL A 368 14.85 -16.23 15.57
N ILE A 369 13.62 -16.77 15.57
CA ILE A 369 13.14 -17.66 16.61
C ILE A 369 13.63 -19.08 16.35
N GLU A 370 13.49 -19.55 15.11
CA GLU A 370 13.98 -20.87 14.69
C GLU A 370 15.44 -20.86 14.22
N LYS A 371 16.02 -19.67 14.04
CA LYS A 371 17.38 -19.47 13.55
C LYS A 371 17.62 -20.17 12.22
N ARG A 372 16.70 -19.95 11.28
CA ARG A 372 16.71 -20.60 9.97
C ARG A 372 16.58 -19.58 8.85
N GLU A 373 17.23 -19.91 7.74
CA GLU A 373 17.07 -19.22 6.47
C GLU A 373 15.76 -19.62 5.80
N GLY A 374 15.15 -18.67 5.09
CA GLY A 374 13.98 -18.91 4.25
C GLY A 374 12.72 -18.20 4.76
N PRO A 375 12.00 -17.49 3.88
CA PRO A 375 10.94 -16.60 4.30
C PRO A 375 9.76 -17.39 4.84
N ASN A 376 9.16 -16.87 5.90
CA ASN A 376 7.96 -17.38 6.53
C ASN A 376 7.22 -16.23 7.22
N GLU A 377 6.31 -16.50 8.15
CA GLU A 377 5.54 -15.45 8.82
C GLU A 377 6.32 -14.66 9.88
N ARG A 378 7.56 -15.04 10.20
CA ARG A 378 8.45 -14.37 11.18
C ARG A 378 9.66 -13.67 10.57
N SER A 379 9.88 -13.80 9.26
CA SER A 379 10.94 -13.05 8.54
C SER A 379 10.44 -11.66 8.15
N LEU A 380 11.31 -10.68 7.90
CA LEU A 380 10.90 -9.31 7.54
C LEU A 380 10.19 -9.26 6.17
N CYS A 381 10.80 -9.88 5.16
CA CYS A 381 10.14 -10.25 3.92
C CYS A 381 9.46 -11.60 4.15
N GLY A 382 8.16 -11.57 4.43
CA GLY A 382 7.43 -12.77 4.86
C GLY A 382 6.62 -13.43 3.77
N CYS A 383 6.45 -14.73 3.95
CA CYS A 383 5.72 -15.60 3.04
C CYS A 383 4.86 -16.57 3.87
N VAL A 384 3.62 -16.18 4.18
CA VAL A 384 2.72 -16.98 5.02
C VAL A 384 2.20 -18.21 4.27
N ASP A 385 2.20 -18.18 2.94
CA ASP A 385 1.93 -19.30 2.04
C ASP A 385 2.92 -20.47 2.24
N ARG A 386 4.07 -20.21 2.88
CA ARG A 386 5.10 -21.20 3.23
C ARG A 386 5.07 -21.61 4.71
N SER A 387 4.14 -21.05 5.49
CA SER A 387 4.08 -21.26 6.93
C SER A 387 3.04 -22.30 7.33
N ALA A 388 3.49 -23.40 7.92
CA ALA A 388 2.59 -24.38 8.55
C ALA A 388 1.92 -23.87 9.85
N ARG A 389 2.28 -22.66 10.31
CA ARG A 389 1.69 -22.00 11.49
C ARG A 389 0.60 -21.02 11.10
N GLY A 390 0.79 -20.28 10.00
CA GLY A 390 -0.03 -19.12 9.69
C GLY A 390 0.23 -17.97 10.66
N VAL A 391 -0.65 -16.98 10.65
CA VAL A 391 -0.69 -15.87 11.62
C VAL A 391 -2.10 -15.78 12.20
N PRO A 392 -2.44 -16.62 13.19
CA PRO A 392 -3.80 -16.72 13.71
C PRO A 392 -4.38 -15.40 14.24
N GLU A 393 -3.53 -14.52 14.77
CA GLU A 393 -3.92 -13.19 15.25
C GLU A 393 -4.45 -12.27 14.14
N TRP A 394 -4.22 -12.60 12.86
CA TRP A 394 -4.74 -11.88 11.68
C TRP A 394 -5.78 -12.69 10.90
N ASP A 395 -6.33 -13.75 11.51
CA ASP A 395 -7.20 -14.73 10.85
C ASP A 395 -6.53 -15.45 9.65
N TRP A 396 -5.19 -15.42 9.57
CA TRP A 396 -4.43 -16.10 8.53
C TRP A 396 -4.07 -17.51 8.98
N GLY A 397 -4.82 -18.49 8.48
CA GLY A 397 -4.56 -19.90 8.73
C GLY A 397 -3.22 -20.40 8.18
N LYS A 398 -2.97 -21.70 8.36
CA LYS A 398 -1.78 -22.37 7.82
C LYS A 398 -1.70 -22.18 6.31
N PHE A 399 -0.52 -21.79 5.82
CA PHE A 399 -0.25 -21.59 4.40
C PHE A 399 -1.15 -20.55 3.73
N PHE A 400 -1.67 -19.58 4.48
CA PHE A 400 -2.51 -18.53 3.92
C PHE A 400 -1.76 -17.77 2.81
N PRO A 401 -2.37 -17.51 1.63
CA PRO A 401 -1.73 -16.76 0.56
C PRO A 401 -1.68 -15.26 0.90
N GLY A 402 -0.72 -14.92 1.75
CA GLY A 402 -0.46 -13.57 2.26
C GLY A 402 0.98 -13.39 2.72
N GLY A 403 1.41 -12.14 2.85
CA GLY A 403 2.80 -11.77 3.15
C GLY A 403 3.29 -10.70 2.17
N THR A 404 4.60 -10.58 2.02
CA THR A 404 5.22 -9.52 1.22
C THR A 404 4.81 -9.58 -0.25
N VAL A 405 4.25 -8.51 -0.82
CA VAL A 405 3.86 -8.45 -2.25
C VAL A 405 4.68 -7.47 -3.08
N GLN A 406 5.36 -6.54 -2.40
CA GLN A 406 6.34 -5.63 -2.97
C GLN A 406 7.26 -5.08 -1.89
N ALA A 407 8.33 -4.41 -2.30
CA ALA A 407 9.18 -3.60 -1.43
C ALA A 407 9.62 -2.31 -2.10
N LYS A 408 9.83 -1.26 -1.29
CA LYS A 408 10.29 0.06 -1.71
C LYS A 408 11.41 0.56 -0.80
N VAL A 409 12.32 1.34 -1.37
CA VAL A 409 13.36 2.05 -0.63
C VAL A 409 13.56 3.44 -1.22
N MET A 410 13.92 4.39 -0.35
CA MET A 410 14.35 5.72 -0.76
C MET A 410 15.42 6.25 0.21
N ASP A 411 16.33 7.06 -0.32
CA ASP A 411 17.30 7.84 0.45
C ASP A 411 17.02 9.33 0.29
N ALA A 412 17.71 10.15 1.06
CA ALA A 412 17.59 11.61 1.01
C ALA A 412 17.82 12.22 -0.39
N THR A 413 18.67 11.61 -1.22
CA THR A 413 18.94 12.09 -2.58
C THR A 413 17.76 11.80 -3.50
N MET A 414 17.19 10.60 -3.40
CA MET A 414 15.99 10.20 -4.14
C MET A 414 14.78 11.02 -3.69
N ALA A 415 14.58 11.20 -2.38
CA ALA A 415 13.50 12.02 -1.83
C ALA A 415 13.55 13.46 -2.36
N GLY A 416 14.74 14.07 -2.44
CA GLY A 416 14.92 15.42 -3.01
C GLY A 416 14.56 15.53 -4.52
N LYS A 417 14.42 14.41 -5.22
CA LYS A 417 14.02 14.32 -6.63
C LYS A 417 12.62 13.77 -6.83
N LEU A 418 11.89 13.45 -5.76
CA LEU A 418 10.66 12.65 -5.79
C LEU A 418 10.89 11.34 -6.56
N GLU A 419 11.81 10.54 -6.02
CA GLU A 419 12.24 9.27 -6.59
C GLU A 419 12.17 8.17 -5.53
N LEU A 420 11.92 6.94 -5.97
CA LEU A 420 11.98 5.73 -5.16
C LEU A 420 12.50 4.55 -6.00
N LEU A 421 12.95 3.51 -5.31
CA LEU A 421 13.24 2.20 -5.90
C LEU A 421 12.18 1.22 -5.42
N ALA A 422 11.61 0.41 -6.31
CA ALA A 422 10.57 -0.54 -5.97
C ALA A 422 10.74 -1.90 -6.68
N ALA A 423 10.39 -2.99 -6.00
CA ALA A 423 10.37 -4.35 -6.52
C ALA A 423 8.99 -4.99 -6.29
N LEU A 424 8.44 -5.65 -7.32
CA LEU A 424 7.20 -6.42 -7.20
C LEU A 424 7.48 -7.89 -6.91
N GLY A 425 6.53 -8.53 -6.23
CA GLY A 425 6.62 -9.90 -5.77
C GLY A 425 7.41 -10.02 -4.48
N HIS A 426 7.91 -11.22 -4.18
CA HIS A 426 8.72 -11.47 -2.99
C HIS A 426 10.20 -11.17 -3.29
N PRO A 427 10.80 -10.09 -2.78
CA PRO A 427 12.23 -9.86 -3.01
C PRO A 427 13.11 -10.96 -2.39
N CYS A 428 12.60 -11.63 -1.36
CA CYS A 428 13.24 -12.72 -0.62
C CYS A 428 12.99 -14.13 -1.18
N ALA A 429 12.08 -14.31 -2.14
CA ALA A 429 11.60 -15.63 -2.53
C ALA A 429 11.43 -15.78 -4.05
N PRO A 430 11.40 -17.03 -4.55
CA PRO A 430 10.93 -17.30 -5.91
C PRO A 430 9.47 -16.89 -6.09
N ASP A 431 9.05 -16.84 -7.36
CA ASP A 431 7.67 -16.58 -7.77
C ASP A 431 6.64 -17.40 -6.96
N PHE A 432 5.53 -16.75 -6.62
CA PHE A 432 4.31 -17.44 -6.23
C PHE A 432 3.51 -17.82 -7.49
N VAL A 433 3.17 -19.10 -7.63
CA VAL A 433 2.39 -19.63 -8.76
C VAL A 433 1.05 -20.09 -8.25
N ALA A 434 -0.02 -19.38 -8.60
CA ALA A 434 -1.35 -19.58 -8.00
C ALA A 434 -1.91 -20.98 -8.29
N ALA A 435 -1.67 -21.50 -9.50
CA ALA A 435 -2.14 -22.83 -9.88
C ALA A 435 -1.47 -23.95 -9.04
N ASP A 436 -0.16 -23.83 -8.79
CA ASP A 436 0.59 -24.80 -7.99
C ASP A 436 0.21 -24.71 -6.51
N PHE A 437 0.06 -23.49 -5.99
CA PHE A 437 -0.42 -23.26 -4.63
C PHE A 437 -1.80 -23.88 -4.41
N LEU A 438 -2.78 -23.61 -5.28
CA LEU A 438 -4.14 -24.14 -5.16
C LEU A 438 -4.23 -25.66 -5.38
N LYS A 439 -3.22 -26.28 -5.98
CA LYS A 439 -3.09 -27.74 -6.07
C LYS A 439 -2.58 -28.34 -4.77
N GLN A 440 -1.69 -27.65 -4.07
CA GLN A 440 -1.10 -28.08 -2.80
C GLN A 440 -2.03 -27.79 -1.61
N HIS A 441 -2.73 -26.66 -1.64
CA HIS A 441 -3.58 -26.15 -0.56
C HIS A 441 -5.04 -26.03 -1.01
N THR A 442 -5.71 -27.18 -1.13
CA THR A 442 -7.08 -27.27 -1.64
C THR A 442 -8.13 -26.54 -0.78
N GLU A 443 -7.84 -26.28 0.49
CA GLU A 443 -8.62 -25.47 1.41
C GLU A 443 -8.79 -24.02 0.93
N TYR A 444 -7.84 -23.50 0.16
CA TYR A 444 -7.91 -22.19 -0.49
C TYR A 444 -8.49 -22.25 -1.91
N GLY A 445 -9.03 -23.40 -2.32
CA GLY A 445 -9.62 -23.62 -3.66
C GLY A 445 -10.72 -22.61 -4.04
N TRP A 446 -11.38 -22.00 -3.04
CA TRP A 446 -12.37 -20.94 -3.25
C TRP A 446 -11.77 -19.64 -3.80
N MET A 447 -10.46 -19.42 -3.66
CA MET A 447 -9.75 -18.26 -4.21
C MET A 447 -9.36 -18.44 -5.69
N ARG A 448 -9.75 -19.55 -6.32
CA ARG A 448 -9.51 -19.81 -7.75
C ARG A 448 -10.13 -18.70 -8.61
N GLY A 449 -9.31 -18.04 -9.43
CA GLY A 449 -9.72 -16.90 -10.25
C GLY A 449 -9.71 -15.55 -9.53
N LEU A 450 -9.38 -15.53 -8.23
CA LEU A 450 -9.07 -14.33 -7.46
C LEU A 450 -7.56 -14.09 -7.41
N LEU A 451 -6.80 -15.16 -7.12
CA LEU A 451 -5.33 -15.15 -7.14
C LEU A 451 -4.76 -15.09 -8.57
N ARG A 452 -3.60 -14.46 -8.73
CA ARG A 452 -2.75 -14.50 -9.92
C ARG A 452 -1.33 -14.92 -9.57
N ASP A 453 -0.52 -15.18 -10.58
CA ASP A 453 0.90 -15.43 -10.32
C ASP A 453 1.56 -14.12 -9.86
N MET A 454 2.36 -14.21 -8.81
CA MET A 454 3.15 -13.10 -8.32
C MET A 454 4.62 -13.35 -8.66
N LYS A 455 5.05 -12.70 -9.75
CA LYS A 455 6.40 -12.80 -10.28
C LYS A 455 7.34 -11.89 -9.50
N THR A 456 8.48 -12.40 -9.07
CA THR A 456 9.53 -11.58 -8.47
C THR A 456 10.20 -10.76 -9.56
N ARG A 457 10.19 -9.43 -9.40
CA ARG A 457 10.70 -8.48 -10.39
C ARG A 457 11.93 -7.76 -9.87
N ALA A 458 12.76 -7.29 -10.80
CA ALA A 458 13.93 -6.50 -10.45
C ALA A 458 13.53 -5.17 -9.78
N TRP A 459 14.37 -4.71 -8.85
CA TRP A 459 14.29 -3.35 -8.31
C TRP A 459 14.34 -2.33 -9.44
N THR A 460 13.33 -1.48 -9.50
CA THR A 460 13.10 -0.51 -10.57
C THR A 460 13.02 0.88 -9.98
N ARG A 461 13.73 1.82 -10.60
CA ARG A 461 13.71 3.23 -10.21
C ARG A 461 12.51 3.93 -10.84
N PHE A 462 11.77 4.69 -10.03
CA PHE A 462 10.69 5.56 -10.48
C PHE A 462 10.91 6.97 -9.96
N THR A 463 10.66 7.96 -10.81
CA THR A 463 10.82 9.37 -10.46
C THR A 463 9.65 10.18 -11.01
N ARG A 464 9.44 11.38 -10.51
CA ARG A 464 8.48 12.33 -11.10
C ARG A 464 8.77 12.59 -12.59
N ASP A 465 7.73 12.92 -13.36
CA ASP A 465 7.80 13.20 -14.80
C ASP A 465 8.40 12.07 -15.65
N MET A 466 8.49 10.85 -15.11
CA MET A 466 9.09 9.72 -15.81
C MET A 466 8.26 9.38 -17.04
N LYS A 467 8.94 9.18 -18.16
CA LYS A 467 8.35 8.75 -19.43
C LYS A 467 8.87 7.36 -19.78
N GLU A 468 8.11 6.65 -20.60
CA GLU A 468 8.57 5.42 -21.21
C GLU A 468 9.84 5.69 -22.03
N GLU A 469 10.89 4.90 -21.80
CA GLU A 469 12.09 4.92 -22.63
C GLU A 469 11.73 4.22 -23.95
N LYS A 470 11.94 4.91 -25.08
CA LYS A 470 11.61 4.39 -26.41
C LYS A 470 12.59 3.34 -26.90
#